data_AF-V5HVS0-F1
#
_entry.id   AF-V5HVS0-F1
#
_cell.length_a   1.000
_cell.length_b   1.000
_cell.length_c   1.000
_cell.angle_alpha   90.00
_cell.angle_beta   90.00
_cell.angle_gamma   90.00
#
_symmetry.space_group_name_H-M   'P 1'
#
loop_
_entity.id
_entity.type
_entity.pdbx_description
1 polymer ?
#
loop_
_entity_poly.entity_id
_entity_poly.type
_entity_poly.pdbx_seq_one_letter_code
_entity_poly.pdbx_strand_id
1 'polypeptide(L)'
;SSTARKAQAVLSVNSLPGDLAYLCANFTFLADSIKKLESAGETLVTNVALILHAQERIATVPEGPVAEKARAKLQSVFNKNKGFSVLKEASEVLAGEHCRIPVSINPYEILTQSNKYAPITSVDVERSFSAYKLILSDKRHNFEPGNLEMLVVTYCFYNFHSDS
;
A
#
# COMPACT_ATOMS: atom_id res chain seq x y z
N SER A 1 26.07 14.23 -22.27
CA SER A 1 25.43 13.17 -21.46
C SER A 1 24.64 12.25 -22.38
N SER A 2 24.88 10.93 -22.33
CA SER A 2 24.15 9.93 -23.13
C SER A 2 22.64 9.93 -22.85
N THR A 3 22.22 10.39 -21.67
CA THR A 3 20.82 10.52 -21.25
C THR A 3 20.06 11.59 -22.02
N ALA A 4 20.70 12.73 -22.30
CA ALA A 4 20.06 13.84 -23.03
C ALA A 4 19.77 13.48 -24.50
N ARG A 5 20.70 12.76 -25.16
CA ARG A 5 20.50 12.26 -26.53
C ARG A 5 19.40 11.20 -26.61
N LYS A 6 19.31 10.31 -25.61
CA LYS A 6 18.23 9.32 -25.50
C LYS A 6 16.87 9.99 -25.31
N ALA A 7 16.79 11.02 -24.47
CA ALA A 7 15.56 11.78 -24.28
C ALA A 7 15.10 12.47 -25.58
N GLN A 8 16.02 13.11 -26.33
CA GLN A 8 15.71 13.70 -27.63
C GLN A 8 15.22 12.67 -28.66
N ALA A 9 15.83 11.49 -28.71
CA ALA A 9 15.41 10.41 -29.60
C ALA A 9 14.00 9.88 -29.28
N VAL A 10 13.62 9.83 -27.99
CA VAL A 10 12.27 9.45 -27.56
C VAL A 10 11.25 10.54 -27.92
N LEU A 11 11.61 11.81 -27.77
CA LEU A 11 10.75 12.94 -28.14
C LEU A 11 10.51 13.06 -29.64
N SER A 12 11.38 12.50 -30.48
CA SER A 12 11.19 12.41 -31.94
C SER A 12 10.31 11.24 -32.39
N VAL A 13 9.77 10.43 -31.47
CA VAL A 13 8.86 9.33 -31.82
C VAL A 13 7.45 9.87 -32.09
N ASN A 14 6.98 9.72 -33.32
CA ASN A 14 5.67 10.24 -33.75
C ASN A 14 4.46 9.62 -33.02
N SER A 15 4.61 8.46 -32.37
CA SER A 15 3.53 7.84 -31.58
C SER A 15 3.39 8.41 -30.17
N LEU A 16 4.41 9.11 -29.66
CA LEU A 16 4.50 9.54 -28.26
C LEU A 16 3.29 10.40 -27.82
N PRO A 17 2.78 11.37 -28.61
CA PRO A 17 1.59 12.13 -28.21
C PRO A 17 0.35 11.25 -28.04
N GLY A 18 0.17 10.23 -28.89
CA GLY A 18 -0.95 9.29 -28.81
C GLY A 18 -0.82 8.37 -27.60
N ASP A 19 0.37 7.85 -27.34
CA ASP A 19 0.66 7.02 -26.17
C ASP A 19 0.41 7.79 -24.86
N LEU A 20 0.85 9.05 -24.79
CA LEU A 20 0.60 9.94 -23.65
C LEU A 20 -0.89 10.25 -23.48
N ALA A 21 -1.61 10.57 -24.56
CA ALA A 21 -3.03 10.82 -24.51
C ALA A 21 -3.80 9.59 -23.97
N TYR A 22 -3.45 8.39 -24.43
CA TYR A 22 -4.03 7.15 -23.94
C TYR A 22 -3.74 6.92 -22.45
N LEU A 23 -2.50 7.14 -22.00
CA LEU A 23 -2.13 7.03 -20.59
C LEU A 23 -2.87 8.04 -19.71
N CYS A 24 -2.93 9.30 -20.15
CA CYS A 24 -3.60 10.37 -19.43
C CYS A 24 -5.11 10.12 -19.29
N ALA A 25 -5.75 9.64 -20.36
CA ALA A 25 -7.18 9.36 -20.36
C ALA A 25 -7.54 8.17 -19.44
N ASN A 26 -6.68 7.15 -19.37
CA ASN A 26 -7.06 5.86 -18.78
C ASN A 26 -6.38 5.54 -17.44
N PHE A 27 -5.18 6.06 -17.15
CA PHE A 27 -4.35 5.58 -16.03
C PHE A 27 -4.00 6.63 -14.97
N THR A 28 -4.46 7.88 -15.12
CA THR A 28 -4.20 8.96 -14.15
C THR A 28 -4.67 8.63 -12.73
N PHE A 29 -5.74 7.85 -12.60
CA PHE A 29 -6.26 7.42 -11.32
C PHE A 29 -5.29 6.58 -10.49
N LEU A 30 -4.32 5.91 -11.12
CA LEU A 30 -3.34 5.11 -10.39
C LEU A 30 -2.50 5.99 -9.47
N ALA A 31 -2.16 7.20 -9.91
CA ALA A 31 -1.43 8.15 -9.08
C ALA A 31 -2.25 8.53 -7.83
N ASP A 32 -3.56 8.72 -7.99
CA ASP A 32 -4.45 9.07 -6.87
C ASP A 32 -4.67 7.89 -5.92
N SER A 33 -4.85 6.68 -6.45
CA SER A 33 -4.94 5.45 -5.66
C SER A 33 -3.66 5.19 -4.87
N ILE A 34 -2.48 5.35 -5.48
CA ILE A 34 -1.20 5.17 -4.79
C ILE A 34 -1.05 6.20 -3.68
N LYS A 35 -1.27 7.49 -3.96
CA LYS A 35 -1.18 8.55 -2.92
C LYS A 35 -2.06 8.28 -1.71
N LYS A 36 -3.29 7.77 -1.95
CA LYS A 36 -4.20 7.40 -0.86
C LYS A 36 -3.68 6.19 -0.07
N LEU A 37 -3.15 5.16 -0.75
CA LEU A 37 -2.52 4.01 -0.09
C LEU A 37 -1.26 4.41 0.70
N GLU A 38 -0.53 5.44 0.27
CA GLU A 38 0.65 5.97 0.96
C GLU A 38 0.30 6.90 2.14
N SER A 39 -0.98 7.22 2.35
CA SER A 39 -1.42 7.97 3.53
C SER A 39 -1.43 7.10 4.79
N ALA A 40 -1.24 7.71 5.95
CA ALA A 40 -1.27 7.00 7.23
C ALA A 40 -2.68 7.04 7.84
N GLY A 41 -2.98 6.07 8.72
CA GLY A 41 -4.20 6.10 9.53
C GLY A 41 -5.47 5.57 8.85
N GLU A 42 -5.37 5.11 7.60
CA GLU A 42 -6.48 4.46 6.92
C GLU A 42 -6.73 3.03 7.42
N THR A 43 -7.99 2.60 7.36
CA THR A 43 -8.35 1.25 7.81
C THR A 43 -8.02 0.21 6.76
N LEU A 44 -7.82 -1.04 7.19
CA LEU A 44 -7.62 -2.19 6.31
C LEU A 44 -8.77 -2.32 5.31
N VAL A 45 -10.01 -2.11 5.74
CA VAL A 45 -11.21 -2.14 4.88
C VAL A 45 -11.11 -1.09 3.77
N THR A 46 -10.82 0.16 4.14
CA THR A 46 -10.66 1.25 3.17
C THR A 46 -9.55 0.96 2.16
N ASN A 47 -8.40 0.51 2.65
CA ASN A 47 -7.23 0.24 1.80
C ASN A 47 -7.44 -0.93 0.85
N VAL A 48 -8.05 -2.03 1.31
CA VAL A 48 -8.39 -3.17 0.44
C VAL A 48 -9.41 -2.73 -0.61
N ALA A 49 -10.45 -1.99 -0.23
CA ALA A 49 -11.44 -1.47 -1.17
C ALA A 49 -10.79 -0.60 -2.26
N LEU A 50 -9.81 0.24 -1.89
CA LEU A 50 -9.07 1.07 -2.84
C LEU A 50 -8.25 0.26 -3.85
N ILE A 51 -7.63 -0.85 -3.40
CA ILE A 51 -6.89 -1.78 -4.27
C ILE A 51 -7.85 -2.51 -5.22
N LEU A 52 -8.99 -3.00 -4.72
CA LEU A 52 -10.00 -3.69 -5.52
C LEU A 52 -10.61 -2.75 -6.57
N HIS A 53 -10.94 -1.52 -6.19
CA HIS A 53 -11.40 -0.50 -7.13
C HIS A 53 -10.35 -0.19 -8.20
N ALA A 54 -9.06 -0.11 -7.85
CA ALA A 54 -8.00 0.07 -8.84
C ALA A 54 -7.90 -1.13 -9.80
N GLN A 55 -8.08 -2.35 -9.29
CA GLN A 55 -8.13 -3.58 -10.11
C GLN A 55 -9.30 -3.55 -11.09
N GLU A 56 -10.50 -3.22 -10.63
CA GLU A 56 -11.70 -3.09 -11.48
C GLU A 56 -11.50 -2.04 -12.56
N ARG A 57 -10.96 -0.88 -12.20
CA ARG A 57 -10.68 0.18 -13.17
C ARG A 57 -9.68 -0.26 -14.25
N ILE A 58 -8.60 -0.95 -13.87
CA ILE A 58 -7.65 -1.53 -14.85
C ILE A 58 -8.36 -2.53 -15.76
N ALA A 59 -9.29 -3.34 -15.23
CA ALA A 59 -10.04 -4.30 -16.04
C ALA A 59 -10.91 -3.58 -17.10
N THR A 60 -11.51 -2.44 -16.76
CA THR A 60 -12.38 -1.66 -17.67
C THR A 60 -11.64 -0.79 -18.71
N VAL A 61 -10.30 -0.69 -18.65
CA VAL A 61 -9.52 0.09 -19.63
C VAL A 61 -9.70 -0.51 -21.05
N PRO A 62 -9.92 0.31 -22.10
CA PRO A 62 -10.04 -0.19 -23.47
C PRO A 62 -8.85 -1.05 -23.90
N GLU A 63 -9.13 -2.15 -24.60
CA GLU A 63 -8.11 -3.11 -25.04
C GLU A 63 -7.00 -2.45 -25.86
N GLY A 64 -5.78 -2.96 -25.66
CA GLY A 64 -4.60 -2.49 -26.36
C GLY A 64 -3.32 -2.99 -25.73
N PRO A 65 -2.17 -2.87 -26.42
CA PRO A 65 -0.89 -3.41 -25.94
C PRO A 65 -0.47 -2.88 -24.57
N VAL A 66 -0.86 -1.64 -24.23
CA VAL A 66 -0.57 -1.01 -22.94
C VAL A 66 -1.50 -1.53 -21.85
N ALA A 67 -2.80 -1.68 -22.12
CA ALA A 67 -3.75 -2.28 -21.17
C ALA A 67 -3.37 -3.72 -20.81
N GLU A 68 -2.99 -4.53 -21.81
CA GLU A 68 -2.54 -5.91 -21.57
C GLU A 68 -1.31 -5.97 -20.67
N LYS A 69 -0.31 -5.10 -20.92
CA LYS A 69 0.87 -4.99 -20.05
C LYS A 69 0.50 -4.58 -18.63
N ALA A 70 -0.42 -3.62 -18.47
CA ALA A 70 -0.85 -3.16 -17.16
C ALA A 70 -1.59 -4.28 -16.38
N ARG A 71 -2.52 -4.99 -17.03
CA ARG A 71 -3.26 -6.12 -16.47
C ARG A 71 -2.32 -7.26 -16.06
N ALA A 72 -1.42 -7.66 -16.95
CA ALA A 72 -0.43 -8.70 -16.67
C ALA A 72 0.49 -8.31 -15.51
N LYS A 73 0.90 -7.04 -15.44
CA LYS A 73 1.71 -6.53 -14.33
C LYS A 73 0.95 -6.57 -13.00
N LEU A 74 -0.30 -6.12 -12.98
CA LEU A 74 -1.15 -6.16 -11.79
C LEU A 74 -1.35 -7.60 -11.29
N GLN A 75 -1.67 -8.52 -12.20
CA GLN A 75 -1.80 -9.94 -11.85
C GLN A 75 -0.49 -10.51 -11.30
N SER A 76 0.65 -10.16 -11.90
CA SER A 76 1.97 -10.57 -11.38
C SER A 76 2.22 -10.06 -9.96
N VAL A 77 1.80 -8.83 -9.64
CA VAL A 77 1.90 -8.26 -8.29
C VAL A 77 1.04 -9.07 -7.31
N PHE A 78 -0.22 -9.36 -7.63
CA PHE A 78 -1.07 -10.18 -6.76
C PHE A 78 -0.51 -11.59 -6.55
N ASN A 79 -0.04 -12.24 -7.62
CA ASN A 79 0.51 -13.59 -7.54
C ASN A 79 1.77 -13.68 -6.65
N LYS A 80 2.59 -12.62 -6.64
CA LYS A 80 3.78 -12.54 -5.77
C LYS A 80 3.42 -12.22 -4.32
N ASN A 81 2.35 -11.47 -4.10
CA ASN A 81 1.89 -11.04 -2.78
C ASN A 81 0.76 -11.94 -2.27
N LYS A 82 1.07 -13.22 -2.03
CA LYS A 82 0.09 -14.20 -1.50
C LYS A 82 -0.54 -13.77 -0.18
N GLY A 83 0.16 -12.96 0.63
CA GLY A 83 -0.39 -12.42 1.88
C GLY A 83 -1.58 -11.47 1.69
N PHE A 84 -1.76 -10.90 0.49
CA PHE A 84 -2.89 -10.01 0.21
C PHE A 84 -4.24 -10.74 0.31
N SER A 85 -4.31 -12.04 -0.01
CA SER A 85 -5.58 -12.78 0.12
C SER A 85 -6.02 -12.87 1.58
N VAL A 86 -5.09 -13.09 2.51
CA VAL A 86 -5.36 -13.11 3.95
C VAL A 86 -5.85 -11.74 4.44
N LEU A 87 -5.22 -10.65 3.98
CA LEU A 87 -5.63 -9.29 4.30
C LEU A 87 -7.02 -8.95 3.73
N LYS A 88 -7.33 -9.44 2.52
CA LYS A 88 -8.65 -9.30 1.91
C LYS A 88 -9.72 -10.01 2.74
N GLU A 89 -9.50 -11.28 3.08
CA GLU A 89 -10.44 -12.04 3.91
C GLU A 89 -10.62 -11.38 5.30
N ALA A 90 -9.54 -10.88 5.90
CA ALA A 90 -9.61 -10.11 7.15
C ALA A 90 -10.47 -8.84 6.99
N SER A 91 -10.34 -8.14 5.87
CA SER A 91 -11.13 -6.94 5.57
C SER A 91 -12.62 -7.24 5.41
N GLU A 92 -12.97 -8.38 4.80
CA GLU A 92 -14.37 -8.82 4.64
C GLU A 92 -15.00 -9.15 6.00
N VAL A 93 -14.24 -9.76 6.91
CA VAL A 93 -14.68 -9.97 8.31
C VAL A 93 -14.89 -8.64 9.03
N LEU A 94 -13.95 -7.70 8.91
CA LEU A 94 -14.04 -6.38 9.54
C LEU A 94 -15.18 -5.52 8.96
N ALA A 95 -15.53 -5.71 7.69
CA ALA A 95 -16.67 -5.07 7.04
C ALA A 95 -18.03 -5.71 7.40
N GLY A 96 -18.01 -6.87 8.08
CA GLY A 96 -19.23 -7.62 8.40
C GLY A 96 -19.80 -8.41 7.22
N GLU A 97 -19.03 -8.59 6.14
CA GLU A 97 -19.43 -9.31 4.93
C GLU A 97 -19.16 -10.82 5.02
N HIS A 98 -18.45 -11.26 6.06
CA HIS A 98 -18.16 -12.66 6.35
C HIS A 98 -18.74 -13.14 7.68
N CYS A 99 -19.52 -14.23 7.63
CA CYS A 99 -20.08 -14.88 8.83
C CYS A 99 -19.07 -15.77 9.58
N ARG A 100 -17.87 -15.99 9.03
CA ARG A 100 -16.85 -16.90 9.59
C ARG A 100 -15.45 -16.31 9.44
N ILE A 101 -14.63 -16.49 10.47
CA ILE A 101 -13.23 -16.10 10.48
C ILE A 101 -12.43 -17.11 9.64
N PRO A 102 -11.58 -16.66 8.70
CA PRO A 102 -10.75 -17.56 7.92
C PRO A 102 -9.86 -18.43 8.79
N VAL A 103 -9.66 -19.70 8.41
CA VAL A 103 -8.81 -20.65 9.16
C VAL A 103 -7.35 -20.17 9.27
N SER A 104 -6.93 -19.35 8.31
CA SER A 104 -5.61 -18.71 8.23
C SER A 104 -5.40 -17.61 9.27
N ILE A 105 -6.46 -17.14 9.95
CA ILE A 105 -6.39 -16.00 10.85
C ILE A 105 -6.89 -16.39 12.24
N ASN A 106 -6.09 -16.08 13.27
CA ASN A 106 -6.51 -16.25 14.65
C ASN A 106 -7.65 -15.26 14.96
N PRO A 107 -8.81 -15.70 15.45
CA PRO A 107 -9.92 -14.81 15.83
C PRO A 107 -9.51 -13.66 16.76
N TYR A 108 -8.61 -13.93 17.71
CA TYR A 108 -8.12 -12.90 18.62
C TYR A 108 -7.31 -11.83 17.91
N GLU A 109 -6.62 -12.17 16.82
CA GLU A 109 -5.88 -11.19 16.03
C GLU A 109 -6.87 -10.25 15.31
N ILE A 110 -7.95 -10.75 14.70
CA ILE A 110 -8.93 -9.88 14.00
C ILE A 110 -9.62 -8.91 14.96
N LEU A 111 -9.91 -9.35 16.18
CA LEU A 111 -10.61 -8.56 17.19
C LEU A 111 -9.77 -7.41 17.77
N THR A 112 -8.46 -7.35 17.47
CA THR A 112 -7.58 -6.29 17.96
C THR A 112 -7.58 -5.07 17.04
N GLN A 113 -7.46 -3.88 17.64
CA GLN A 113 -7.30 -2.61 16.93
C GLN A 113 -6.15 -2.64 15.90
N SER A 114 -5.12 -3.45 16.14
CA SER A 114 -3.97 -3.62 15.23
C SER A 114 -4.33 -4.13 13.85
N ASN A 115 -5.35 -4.98 13.70
CA ASN A 115 -5.77 -5.46 12.38
C ASN A 115 -6.68 -4.47 11.65
N LYS A 116 -7.39 -3.61 12.38
CA LYS A 116 -8.17 -2.53 11.78
C LYS A 116 -7.27 -1.56 10.99
N TYR A 117 -6.03 -1.37 11.42
CA TYR A 117 -5.04 -0.47 10.79
C TYR A 117 -3.81 -1.25 10.31
N ALA A 118 -4.00 -2.47 9.84
CA ALA A 118 -2.90 -3.32 9.39
C ALA A 118 -2.10 -2.62 8.26
N PRO A 119 -0.76 -2.61 8.34
CA PRO A 119 0.08 -2.01 7.31
C PRO A 119 -0.06 -2.80 6.01
N ILE A 120 -0.36 -2.12 4.92
CA ILE A 120 -0.62 -2.74 3.61
C ILE A 120 0.41 -2.32 2.55
N THR A 121 1.10 -1.20 2.76
CA THR A 121 2.09 -0.66 1.85
C THR A 121 3.50 -0.73 2.43
N SER A 122 4.52 -0.66 1.56
CA SER A 122 5.91 -0.54 1.99
C SER A 122 6.16 0.77 2.75
N VAL A 123 5.38 1.82 2.48
CA VAL A 123 5.50 3.10 3.18
C VAL A 123 5.19 2.93 4.67
N ASP A 124 4.20 2.11 5.03
CA ASP A 124 3.88 1.81 6.44
C ASP A 124 5.06 1.12 7.15
N VAL A 125 5.76 0.23 6.44
CA VAL A 125 6.96 -0.45 6.93
C VAL A 125 8.13 0.54 7.09
N GLU A 126 8.34 1.43 6.14
CA GLU A 126 9.39 2.47 6.20
C GLU A 126 9.15 3.46 7.34
N ARG A 127 7.90 3.87 7.57
CA ARG A 127 7.51 4.71 8.73
C ARG A 127 7.83 3.97 10.03
N SER A 128 7.54 2.67 10.10
CA SER A 128 7.85 1.83 11.27
C SER A 128 9.36 1.70 11.51
N PHE A 129 10.17 1.53 10.46
CA PHE A 129 11.63 1.52 10.61
C PHE A 129 12.19 2.88 11.05
N SER A 130 11.61 3.97 10.56
CA SER A 130 11.98 5.33 10.98
C SER A 130 11.69 5.54 12.47
N ALA A 131 10.54 5.05 12.94
CA ALA A 131 10.18 5.02 14.36
C ALA A 131 11.20 4.22 15.17
N TYR A 132 11.51 2.99 14.75
CA TYR A 132 12.48 2.14 15.45
C TYR A 132 13.87 2.76 15.50
N LYS A 133 14.32 3.45 14.45
CA LYS A 133 15.59 4.15 14.46
C LYS A 133 15.65 5.27 15.51
N LEU A 134 14.53 5.96 15.74
CA LEU A 134 14.44 6.97 16.80
C LEU A 134 14.45 6.34 18.20
N ILE A 135 13.71 5.23 18.36
CA ILE A 135 13.58 4.48 19.62
C ILE A 135 14.92 3.83 20.00
N LEU A 136 15.59 3.20 19.03
CA LEU A 136 16.81 2.40 19.18
C LEU A 136 18.08 3.16 18.77
N SER A 137 18.05 4.50 18.82
CA SER A 137 19.21 5.32 18.43
C SER A 137 20.47 4.93 19.22
N ASP A 138 21.66 5.02 18.60
CA ASP A 138 22.94 4.61 19.18
C ASP A 138 23.23 5.17 20.58
N LYS A 139 22.61 6.28 20.98
CA LYS A 139 22.78 6.90 22.31
C LYS A 139 21.98 6.20 23.43
N ARG A 140 21.18 5.17 23.11
CA ARG A 140 20.27 4.49 24.03
C ARG A 140 20.56 2.98 24.08
N HIS A 141 21.72 2.65 24.64
CA HIS A 141 22.31 1.30 24.68
C HIS A 141 21.80 0.41 25.84
N ASN A 142 21.14 0.98 26.86
CA ASN A 142 20.79 0.29 28.11
C ASN A 142 19.30 0.42 28.44
N PHE A 143 18.43 -0.12 27.60
CA PHE A 143 17.01 -0.20 27.93
C PHE A 143 16.73 -1.44 28.77
N GLU A 144 16.19 -1.22 29.97
CA GLU A 144 15.39 -2.25 30.62
C GLU A 144 14.10 -2.48 29.81
N PRO A 145 13.58 -3.72 29.72
CA PRO A 145 12.39 -4.03 28.92
C PRO A 145 11.19 -3.09 29.18
N GLY A 146 10.93 -2.73 30.44
CA GLY A 146 9.85 -1.80 30.80
C GLY A 146 10.07 -0.37 30.31
N ASN A 147 11.32 0.09 30.22
CA ASN A 147 11.65 1.41 29.68
C ASN A 147 11.47 1.45 28.16
N LEU A 148 11.83 0.35 27.47
CA LEU A 148 11.59 0.21 26.04
C LEU A 148 10.09 0.18 25.73
N GLU A 149 9.32 -0.57 26.51
CA GLU A 149 7.86 -0.65 26.39
C GLU A 149 7.23 0.74 26.55
N MET A 150 7.55 1.46 27.63
CA MET A 150 7.00 2.80 27.87
C MET A 150 7.37 3.76 26.74
N LEU A 151 8.58 3.66 26.18
CA LEU A 151 9.05 4.53 25.10
C LEU A 151 8.36 4.21 23.77
N VAL A 152 8.16 2.93 23.45
CA VAL A 152 7.38 2.48 22.29
C VAL A 152 5.93 2.94 22.41
N VAL A 153 5.28 2.73 23.56
CA VAL A 153 3.90 3.16 23.81
C VAL A 153 3.76 4.67 23.67
N THR A 154 4.66 5.44 24.29
CA THR A 154 4.65 6.91 24.22
C THR A 154 4.84 7.38 22.78
N TYR A 155 5.83 6.83 22.07
CA TYR A 155 6.08 7.19 20.68
C TYR A 155 4.86 6.87 19.79
N CYS A 156 4.29 5.68 19.92
CA CYS A 156 3.14 5.26 19.14
C CYS A 156 1.89 6.12 19.44
N PHE A 157 1.67 6.49 20.70
CA PHE A 157 0.58 7.40 21.08
C PHE A 157 0.73 8.77 20.40
N TYR A 158 1.90 9.40 20.52
CA TYR A 158 2.13 10.74 19.98
C TYR A 158 2.25 10.81 18.45
N ASN A 159 2.57 9.72 17.75
CA ASN A 159 2.77 9.75 16.30
C ASN A 159 1.63 9.08 15.50
N PHE A 160 0.76 8.31 16.17
CA PHE A 160 -0.35 7.62 15.49
C PHE A 160 -1.74 7.96 16.04
N HIS A 161 -1.85 8.69 17.17
CA HIS A 161 -3.15 9.14 17.72
C HIS A 161 -3.30 10.67 17.81
N SER A 162 -2.24 11.45 17.56
CA SER A 162 -2.26 12.91 17.72
C SER A 162 -2.99 13.68 16.61
N ASP A 163 -3.35 13.02 15.51
CA ASP A 163 -3.90 13.66 14.32
C ASP A 163 -5.41 13.35 14.14
N SER A 164 -6.14 13.19 15.26
CA SER A 164 -7.62 13.14 15.28
C SER A 164 -8.21 14.53 15.51
#